data_AF-A0A957VGE5-F1
#
_entry.id   AF-A0A957VGE5-F1
#
_cell.length_a   1.000
_cell.length_b   1.000
_cell.length_c   1.000
_cell.angle_alpha   90.00
_cell.angle_beta   90.00
_cell.angle_gamma   90.00
#
_symmetry.space_group_name_H-M   'P 1'
#
loop_
_entity.id
_entity.type
_entity.pdbx_description
1 polymer ?
#
loop_
_entity_poly.entity_id
_entity_poly.type
_entity_poly.pdbx_seq_one_letter_code
_entity_poly.pdbx_strand_id
1 'polypeptide(L)' 'MTKTTVQHAKQDETMIPQSELTAQDIRETMQAVSQEHLSLEANGYVCTSEMLFDVLMKAASENISIDAACRD' A
#
# COMPACT_ATOMS: atom_id res chain seq x y z
N MET A 1 -33.37 -14.91 -0.08
CA MET A 1 -32.28 -14.52 0.84
C MET A 1 -31.28 -13.69 0.07
N THR A 2 -31.50 -12.39 0.03
CA THR A 2 -30.66 -11.40 -0.65
C THR A 2 -29.45 -11.12 0.24
N LYS A 3 -28.27 -11.62 -0.15
CA LYS A 3 -27.03 -11.29 0.55
C LYS A 3 -26.59 -9.89 0.11
N THR A 4 -26.71 -8.98 1.07
CA THR A 4 -26.32 -7.58 1.09
C THR A 4 -24.92 -7.36 0.51
N THR A 5 -24.86 -6.55 -0.54
CA THR A 5 -23.64 -5.88 -0.99
C THR A 5 -23.14 -4.99 0.14
N VAL A 6 -21.99 -5.33 0.74
CA VAL A 6 -21.33 -4.45 1.70
C VAL A 6 -20.71 -3.30 0.91
N GLN A 7 -21.48 -2.24 0.71
CA GLN A 7 -20.98 -0.93 0.36
C GLN A 7 -20.15 -0.43 1.54
N HIS A 8 -18.82 -0.59 1.47
CA HIS A 8 -17.93 0.19 2.33
C HIS A 8 -17.89 1.62 1.78
N ALA A 9 -18.89 2.40 2.15
CA ALA A 9 -18.86 3.85 2.06
C ALA A 9 -18.01 4.38 3.22
N LYS A 10 -16.73 4.68 2.96
CA LYS A 10 -16.00 5.77 3.65
C LYS A 10 -14.66 6.08 2.98
N GLN A 11 -14.65 6.92 1.95
CA GLN A 11 -13.48 7.73 1.58
C GLN A 11 -13.97 9.08 1.03
N ASP A 12 -14.40 9.94 1.95
CA ASP A 12 -14.67 11.35 1.71
C ASP A 12 -13.73 12.12 2.65
N GLU A 13 -12.43 12.04 2.36
CA GLU A 13 -11.45 13.04 2.75
C GLU A 13 -10.33 12.97 1.69
N THR A 14 -10.39 13.95 0.77
CA THR A 14 -9.41 14.27 -0.28
C THR A 14 -9.26 13.27 -1.45
N MET A 15 -10.23 13.29 -2.37
CA MET A 15 -9.98 12.85 -3.75
C MET A 15 -8.96 13.82 -4.39
N ILE A 16 -7.70 13.37 -4.53
CA ILE A 16 -6.61 14.18 -5.10
C ILE A 16 -6.77 14.21 -6.64
N PRO A 17 -6.84 15.39 -7.28
CA PRO A 17 -6.85 15.48 -8.73
C PRO A 17 -5.60 14.83 -9.33
N GLN A 18 -5.73 14.12 -10.46
CA GLN A 18 -4.59 13.42 -11.07
C GLN A 18 -3.42 14.37 -11.42
N SER A 19 -3.71 15.63 -11.76
CA SER A 19 -2.70 16.66 -12.05
C SER A 19 -1.89 17.08 -10.82
N GLU A 20 -2.40 16.81 -9.62
CA GLU A 20 -1.80 17.19 -8.34
C GLU A 20 -1.32 15.96 -7.55
N LEU A 21 -1.61 14.75 -8.05
CA LEU A 21 -1.24 13.49 -7.42
C LEU A 21 0.28 13.29 -7.48
N THR A 22 0.91 13.28 -6.31
CA THR A 22 2.35 13.05 -6.20
C THR A 22 2.66 11.59 -5.91
N ALA A 23 3.90 11.18 -6.19
CA ALA A 23 4.38 9.85 -5.80
C ALA A 23 4.36 9.64 -4.27
N GLN A 24 4.52 10.72 -3.50
CA GLN A 24 4.46 10.68 -2.04
C GLN A 24 3.03 10.36 -1.58
N ASP A 25 2.01 10.99 -2.16
CA ASP A 25 0.60 10.73 -1.82
C ASP A 25 0.23 9.26 -2.08
N ILE A 26 0.70 8.71 -3.21
CA ILE A 26 0.49 7.31 -3.57
C ILE A 26 1.15 6.39 -2.54
N ARG A 27 2.41 6.68 -2.17
CA ARG A 27 3.15 5.88 -1.19
C ARG A 27 2.48 5.92 0.19
N GLU A 28 2.10 7.09 0.68
CA GLU A 28 1.45 7.25 1.98
C GLU A 28 0.09 6.53 2.01
N THR A 29 -0.72 6.70 0.97
CA THR A 29 -2.02 6.03 0.86
C THR A 29 -1.85 4.52 0.84
N MET A 30 -0.89 4.01 0.05
CA MET A 30 -0.64 2.59 -0.04
C MET A 30 -0.12 2.02 1.28
N GLN A 31 0.80 2.71 1.97
CA GLN A 31 1.28 2.28 3.27
C GLN A 31 0.16 2.24 4.31
N ALA A 32 -0.69 3.26 4.38
CA ALA A 32 -1.81 3.30 5.32
C ALA A 32 -2.80 2.14 5.09
N VAL A 33 -3.24 1.95 3.85
CA VAL A 33 -4.17 0.87 3.47
C VAL A 33 -3.54 -0.51 3.68
N SER A 34 -2.27 -0.67 3.31
CA SER A 34 -1.57 -1.94 3.46
C SER A 34 -1.35 -2.31 4.92
N GLN A 35 -0.99 -1.35 5.78
CA GLN A 35 -0.85 -1.58 7.22
C GLN A 35 -2.19 -1.87 7.90
N GLU A 36 -3.30 -1.30 7.42
CA GLU A 36 -4.64 -1.62 7.92
C GLU A 36 -5.05 -3.07 7.61
N HIS A 37 -4.69 -3.58 6.44
CA HIS A 37 -5.19 -4.87 5.95
C HIS A 37 -4.19 -6.02 6.01
N LEU A 38 -2.89 -5.74 6.10
CA LEU A 38 -1.82 -6.73 6.21
C LEU A 38 -1.11 -6.56 7.55
N SER A 39 -1.32 -7.50 8.45
CA SER A 39 -0.60 -7.56 9.73
C SER A 39 0.82 -8.10 9.51
N LEU A 40 1.68 -7.27 8.91
CA LEU A 40 3.08 -7.56 8.66
C LEU A 40 3.97 -6.61 9.48
N GLU A 41 4.83 -7.18 10.32
CA GLU A 41 5.76 -6.42 11.16
C GLU A 41 7.18 -6.95 10.99
N ALA A 42 8.16 -6.03 10.92
CA ALA A 42 9.57 -6.37 10.82
C ALA A 42 10.28 -6.41 12.19
N ASN A 43 9.53 -6.57 13.28
CA ASN A 43 10.06 -6.51 14.64
C ASN A 43 11.17 -7.56 14.85
N GLY A 44 12.36 -7.10 15.25
CA GLY A 44 13.54 -7.94 15.45
C GLY A 44 14.39 -8.19 14.20
N TYR A 45 14.05 -7.58 13.05
CA TYR A 45 14.87 -7.59 11.84
C TYR A 45 15.61 -6.26 11.65
N VAL A 46 16.54 -6.22 10.69
CA VAL A 46 17.29 -5.00 10.33
C VAL A 46 16.43 -4.02 9.52
N CYS A 47 15.40 -4.50 8.84
CA CYS A 47 14.47 -3.66 8.08
C CYS A 47 13.31 -3.17 8.96
N THR A 48 12.72 -2.04 8.57
CA THR A 48 11.48 -1.54 9.16
C THR A 48 10.26 -2.12 8.44
N SER A 49 9.09 -2.09 9.09
CA SER A 49 7.84 -2.50 8.44
C SER A 49 7.53 -1.62 7.22
N GLU A 50 7.83 -0.31 7.28
CA GLU A 50 7.71 0.62 6.14
C GLU A 50 8.53 0.16 4.93
N MET A 51 9.78 -0.28 5.14
CA MET A 51 10.63 -0.82 4.07
C MET A 51 10.03 -2.09 3.44
N LEU A 52 9.38 -2.95 4.22
CA LEU A 52 8.69 -4.12 3.67
C LEU A 52 7.54 -3.71 2.74
N PHE A 53 6.73 -2.72 3.14
CA PHE A 53 5.66 -2.21 2.30
C PHE A 53 6.18 -1.49 1.06
N ASP A 54 7.29 -0.77 1.16
CA ASP A 54 7.93 -0.13 -0.01
C ASP A 54 8.41 -1.18 -1.04
N VAL A 55 9.01 -2.29 -0.58
CA VAL A 55 9.40 -3.40 -1.46
C VAL A 55 8.18 -4.05 -2.11
N LEU A 56 7.10 -4.28 -1.35
CA LEU A 56 5.85 -4.82 -1.88
C LEU A 56 5.22 -3.89 -2.91
N MET A 57 5.24 -2.58 -2.65
CA MET A 57 4.75 -1.56 -3.57
C MET A 57 5.49 -1.63 -4.90
N LYS A 58 6.83 -1.57 -4.84
CA LYS A 58 7.69 -1.62 -6.02
C LYS A 58 7.46 -2.89 -6.85
N ALA A 59 7.48 -4.04 -6.18
CA ALA A 59 7.25 -5.33 -6.84
C ALA A 59 5.88 -5.37 -7.54
N ALA A 60 4.82 -4.87 -6.89
CA ALA A 60 3.48 -4.84 -7.46
C ALA A 60 3.33 -3.83 -8.60
N SER A 61 3.88 -2.61 -8.46
CA SER A 61 3.75 -1.55 -9.45
C SER A 61 4.53 -1.84 -10.73
N GLU A 62 5.69 -2.49 -10.60
CA GLU A 62 6.57 -2.83 -11.72
C GLU A 62 6.29 -4.24 -12.27
N ASN A 63 5.40 -5.01 -11.62
CA ASN A 63 5.10 -6.40 -11.95
C ASN A 63 6.38 -7.27 -11.99
N ILE A 64 7.18 -7.13 -10.93
CA ILE A 64 8.44 -7.87 -10.74
C ILE A 64 8.40 -8.71 -9.47
N SER A 65 9.38 -9.60 -9.31
CA SER A 65 9.51 -10.36 -8.07
C SER A 65 10.03 -9.50 -6.92
N ILE A 66 9.74 -9.91 -5.68
CA ILE A 66 10.29 -9.28 -4.47
C ILE A 66 11.83 -9.29 -4.50
N ASP A 67 12.44 -10.39 -4.97
CA ASP A 67 13.89 -10.50 -5.09
C ASP A 67 14.45 -9.47 -6.09
N ALA A 68 13.77 -9.23 -7.21
CA ALA A 68 14.16 -8.20 -8.17
C ALA A 68 14.00 -6.79 -7.58
N ALA A 69 12.91 -6.52 -6.86
CA ALA A 69 12.67 -5.22 -6.22
C ALA A 69 13.74 -4.84 -5.18
N CYS A 70 14.32 -5.83 -4.49
CA CYS A 70 15.39 -5.64 -3.49
C CYS A 70 16.80 -5.49 -4.07
N ARG A 71 17.02 -5.76 -5.36
CA ARG A 71 18.35 -5.69 -6.00
C ARG A 71 18.69 -4.32 -6.59
N ASP A 72 17.72 -3.42 -6.61
CA ASP A 72 17.81 -2.06 -7.10
C ASP A 72 17.86 -1.08 -5.92
#